data_AF-A0A1A9BMK1-F1
#
_entry.id   AF-A0A1A9BMK1-F1
#
_cell.length_a   1.000
_cell.length_b   1.000
_cell.length_c   1.000
_cell.angle_alpha   90.00
_cell.angle_beta   90.00
_cell.angle_gamma   90.00
#
_symmetry.space_group_name_H-M   'P 1'
#
loop_
_entity.id
_entity.type
_entity.pdbx_description
1 polymer ?
#
loop_
_entity_poly.entity_id
_entity_poly.type
_entity_poly.pdbx_seq_one_letter_code
_entity_poly.pdbx_strand_id
1 'polypeptide(L)'
;MSAREDSVREAGGLGQDTGKCTRGNGRLPAGDATRIPALPHLPYGDAVHAGLAASGIAPDVVEAGVRTEQLGDGGELFLTVSWLTGHPDVDDPGGLDLLWSDLTGWTARAGGDVRVLALDDLAAPDVVADAALHLATDGLDGAWMPPDGPHRWEHAPAVEAALADWDDREAIR
;
A
#
# COMPACT_ATOMS: atom_id res chain seq x y z
N MET A 1 -24.70 25.59 -48.64
CA MET A 1 -23.45 24.80 -48.74
C MET A 1 -23.23 24.23 -47.34
N SER A 2 -23.69 23.05 -46.93
CA SER A 2 -23.67 21.68 -47.50
C SER A 2 -22.27 21.11 -47.72
N ALA A 3 -22.08 19.90 -47.16
CA ALA A 3 -20.98 18.92 -47.19
C ALA A 3 -20.05 18.95 -45.95
N ARG A 4 -20.16 18.00 -45.00
CA ARG A 4 -19.76 16.55 -45.04
C ARG A 4 -18.22 16.41 -45.08
N GLU A 5 -17.52 15.54 -44.34
CA GLU A 5 -17.80 14.21 -43.79
C GLU A 5 -16.65 13.81 -42.83
N ASP A 6 -16.95 12.88 -41.92
CA ASP A 6 -16.11 11.80 -41.37
C ASP A 6 -14.61 11.97 -41.06
N SER A 7 -14.26 11.74 -39.79
CA SER A 7 -13.41 10.58 -39.43
C SER A 7 -13.46 10.32 -37.93
N VAL A 8 -14.41 9.48 -37.53
CA VAL A 8 -14.30 8.63 -36.34
C VAL A 8 -13.36 7.47 -36.72
N ARG A 9 -12.26 7.32 -35.97
CA ARG A 9 -11.57 6.04 -35.84
C ARG A 9 -11.08 5.87 -34.41
N GLU A 10 -11.76 4.97 -33.72
CA GLU A 10 -11.27 4.27 -32.54
C GLU A 10 -9.99 3.49 -32.87
N ALA A 11 -9.03 3.56 -31.94
CA ALA A 11 -8.21 2.45 -31.49
C ALA A 11 -7.69 2.91 -30.11
N GLY A 12 -8.24 2.45 -28.99
CA GLY A 12 -8.39 1.03 -28.66
C GLY A 12 -7.04 0.45 -28.22
N GLY A 13 -6.33 1.15 -27.34
CA GLY A 13 -5.12 0.66 -26.68
C GLY A 13 -5.41 0.45 -25.20
N LEU A 14 -6.11 -0.65 -24.88
CA LEU A 14 -6.22 -1.13 -23.52
C LEU A 14 -4.81 -1.52 -23.06
N GLY A 15 -4.24 -0.70 -22.16
CA GLY A 15 -3.09 -1.10 -21.36
C GLY A 15 -3.42 -2.40 -20.63
N GLN A 16 -2.43 -3.29 -20.54
CA GLN A 16 -2.57 -4.54 -19.81
C GLN A 16 -2.59 -4.24 -18.31
N ASP A 17 -3.75 -3.84 -17.80
CA ASP A 17 -4.08 -3.99 -16.39
C ASP A 17 -3.90 -5.47 -16.05
N THR A 18 -2.83 -5.80 -15.33
CA THR A 18 -2.71 -7.10 -14.67
C THR A 18 -3.53 -7.08 -13.37
N GLY A 19 -4.79 -6.65 -13.51
CA GLY A 19 -5.83 -6.77 -12.50
C GLY A 19 -6.58 -8.09 -12.68
N LYS A 20 -6.77 -8.82 -11.58
CA LYS A 20 -7.49 -10.10 -11.55
C LYS A 20 -8.97 -9.91 -11.93
N CYS A 21 -9.28 -10.07 -13.21
CA CYS A 21 -10.64 -10.13 -13.71
C CYS A 21 -11.26 -11.49 -13.35
N THR A 22 -12.27 -11.53 -12.47
CA THR A 22 -12.93 -12.78 -12.00
C THR A 22 -13.89 -13.41 -13.02
N ARG A 23 -13.89 -12.95 -14.28
CA ARG A 23 -14.86 -13.37 -15.31
C ARG A 23 -14.31 -14.28 -16.42
N GLY A 24 -13.03 -14.66 -16.37
CA GLY A 24 -12.40 -15.53 -17.37
C GLY A 24 -12.32 -17.00 -16.93
N ASN A 25 -13.10 -17.89 -17.55
CA ASN A 25 -12.98 -19.34 -17.43
C ASN A 25 -11.74 -19.91 -18.18
N GLY A 26 -10.59 -19.25 -18.06
CA GLY A 26 -9.32 -19.78 -18.52
C GLY A 26 -8.63 -20.50 -17.38
N ARG A 27 -8.77 -21.83 -17.29
CA ARG A 27 -7.89 -22.63 -16.43
C ARG A 27 -6.47 -22.50 -16.99
N LEU A 28 -5.65 -21.69 -16.33
CA LEU A 28 -4.20 -21.70 -16.55
C LEU A 28 -3.65 -23.10 -16.23
N PRO A 29 -2.61 -23.57 -16.96
CA PRO A 29 -1.92 -24.81 -16.62
C PRO A 29 -1.44 -24.78 -15.17
N ALA A 30 -1.72 -25.84 -14.41
CA ALA A 30 -1.43 -25.92 -12.97
C ALA A 30 0.06 -25.73 -12.59
N GLY A 31 0.97 -25.78 -13.58
CA GLY A 31 2.42 -25.62 -13.38
C GLY A 31 2.93 -24.17 -13.41
N ASP A 32 2.17 -23.21 -13.95
CA ASP A 32 2.61 -21.80 -14.06
C ASP A 32 1.86 -20.86 -13.09
N ALA A 33 0.69 -21.27 -12.60
CA ALA A 33 -0.07 -20.47 -11.62
C ALA A 33 0.58 -20.38 -10.23
N THR A 34 1.65 -21.14 -9.97
CA THR A 34 2.38 -21.19 -8.70
C THR A 34 3.63 -20.30 -8.67
N ARG A 35 3.91 -19.56 -9.75
CA ARG A 35 5.12 -18.72 -9.86
C ARG A 35 4.85 -17.22 -9.93
N ILE A 36 3.70 -16.75 -9.47
CA ILE A 36 3.65 -15.35 -9.02
C ILE A 36 4.33 -15.39 -7.66
N PRO A 37 5.55 -14.84 -7.50
CA PRO A 37 6.14 -14.78 -6.18
C PRO A 37 5.18 -13.95 -5.33
N ALA A 38 4.73 -14.52 -4.21
CA ALA A 38 3.92 -13.76 -3.26
C ALA A 38 4.72 -12.51 -2.88
N LEU A 39 4.08 -11.34 -2.93
CA LEU A 39 4.76 -10.09 -2.58
C LEU A 39 5.25 -10.20 -1.13
N PRO A 40 6.54 -9.94 -0.86
CA PRO A 40 7.18 -10.31 0.41
C PRO A 40 6.61 -9.57 1.62
N HIS A 41 6.01 -8.39 1.41
CA HIS A 41 5.42 -7.55 2.46
C HIS A 41 3.95 -7.89 2.78
N LEU A 42 3.28 -8.80 2.06
CA LEU A 42 1.87 -9.12 2.33
C LEU A 42 1.62 -9.61 3.77
N PRO A 43 2.46 -10.49 4.35
CA PRO A 43 2.27 -10.89 5.75
C PRO A 43 2.34 -9.70 6.72
N TYR A 44 3.13 -8.69 6.40
CA TYR A 44 3.20 -7.46 7.18
C TYR A 44 1.94 -6.61 7.01
N GLY A 45 1.46 -6.43 5.77
CA GLY A 45 0.19 -5.75 5.50
C GLY A 45 -1.01 -6.38 6.23
N ASP A 46 -1.08 -7.71 6.23
CA ASP A 46 -2.10 -8.45 6.98
C ASP A 46 -2.01 -8.19 8.50
N ALA A 47 -0.79 -8.15 9.04
CA ALA A 47 -0.55 -7.88 10.45
C ALA A 47 -0.93 -6.45 10.84
N VAL A 48 -0.59 -5.46 10.01
CA VAL A 48 -1.00 -4.05 10.18
C VAL A 48 -2.51 -3.93 10.17
N HIS A 49 -3.19 -4.52 9.19
CA HIS A 49 -4.66 -4.51 9.13
C HIS A 49 -5.29 -5.14 10.39
N ALA A 50 -4.76 -6.27 10.86
CA ALA A 50 -5.22 -6.91 12.09
C ALA A 50 -5.00 -6.03 13.33
N GLY A 51 -3.85 -5.34 13.42
CA GLY A 51 -3.54 -4.41 14.51
C GLY A 51 -4.49 -3.22 14.56
N LEU A 52 -4.76 -2.60 13.41
CA LEU A 52 -5.71 -1.50 13.28
C LEU A 52 -7.13 -1.90 13.68
N ALA A 53 -7.59 -3.07 13.20
CA ALA A 53 -8.90 -3.60 13.57
C ALA A 53 -9.01 -3.91 15.07
N ALA A 54 -7.95 -4.44 15.69
CA ALA A 54 -7.91 -4.71 17.13
C ALA A 54 -7.94 -3.43 17.98
N SER A 55 -7.38 -2.34 17.49
CA SER A 55 -7.41 -1.02 18.12
C SER A 55 -8.71 -0.24 17.85
N GLY A 56 -9.64 -0.82 17.07
CA GLY A 56 -10.94 -0.22 16.80
C GLY A 56 -10.94 0.88 15.75
N ILE A 57 -9.86 1.03 14.97
CA ILE A 57 -9.75 2.00 13.87
C ILE A 57 -9.60 1.25 12.54
N ALA A 58 -10.66 0.55 12.13
CA ALA A 58 -10.62 -0.27 10.92
C ALA A 58 -10.55 0.62 9.66
N PRO A 59 -9.63 0.35 8.72
CA PRO A 59 -9.58 1.09 7.45
C PRO A 59 -10.69 0.65 6.50
N ASP A 60 -11.10 1.56 5.61
CA ASP A 60 -12.03 1.26 4.51
C ASP A 60 -11.37 0.43 3.41
N VAL A 61 -10.09 0.75 3.14
CA VAL A 61 -9.33 0.16 2.04
C VAL A 61 -7.93 -0.17 2.52
N VAL A 62 -7.47 -1.36 2.14
CA VAL A 62 -6.06 -1.77 2.23
C VAL A 62 -5.62 -2.24 0.86
N GLU A 63 -4.58 -1.62 0.33
CA GLU A 63 -3.98 -1.95 -0.97
C GLU A 63 -2.51 -2.28 -0.77
N ALA A 64 -2.02 -3.31 -1.44
CA ALA A 64 -0.61 -3.69 -1.40
C ALA A 64 -0.16 -4.13 -2.79
N GLY A 65 1.06 -3.80 -3.19
CA GLY A 65 1.48 -4.02 -4.57
C GLY A 65 2.94 -3.68 -4.86
N VAL A 66 3.24 -3.64 -6.16
CA VAL A 66 4.52 -3.19 -6.71
C VAL A 66 4.23 -1.99 -7.63
N ARG A 67 4.96 -0.88 -7.47
CA ARG A 67 4.95 0.25 -8.40
C ARG A 67 6.23 0.22 -9.23
N THR A 68 6.08 0.15 -10.55
CA THR A 68 7.20 0.10 -11.50
C THR A 68 7.42 1.43 -12.22
N GLU A 69 6.53 2.40 -12.04
CA GLU A 69 6.49 3.61 -12.90
C GLU A 69 7.34 4.78 -12.39
N GLN A 70 7.88 4.72 -11.16
CA GLN A 70 8.47 5.90 -10.51
C GLN A 70 9.99 5.89 -10.31
N LEU A 71 10.69 4.74 -10.27
CA LEU A 71 12.09 4.69 -9.81
C LEU A 71 12.94 3.60 -10.51
N GLY A 72 13.50 3.90 -11.69
CA GLY A 72 14.57 3.07 -12.30
C GLY A 72 14.19 1.62 -12.62
N ASP A 73 15.19 0.73 -12.61
CA ASP A 73 15.04 -0.70 -12.96
C ASP A 73 14.48 -1.56 -11.80
N GLY A 74 14.06 -0.95 -10.68
CA GLY A 74 13.53 -1.65 -9.50
C GLY A 74 12.06 -1.30 -9.23
N GLY A 75 11.25 -2.30 -8.86
CA GLY A 75 9.87 -2.09 -8.43
C GLY A 75 9.79 -1.73 -6.94
N GLU A 76 9.06 -0.66 -6.60
CA GLU A 76 8.77 -0.26 -5.22
C GLU A 76 7.65 -1.12 -4.65
N LEU A 77 7.88 -1.77 -3.51
CA LEU A 77 6.83 -2.48 -2.77
C LEU A 77 6.09 -1.49 -1.87
N PHE A 78 4.77 -1.49 -1.93
CA PHE A 78 3.97 -0.54 -1.17
C PHE A 78 2.78 -1.19 -0.46
N LEU A 79 2.36 -0.54 0.63
CA LEU A 79 1.11 -0.78 1.34
C LEU A 79 0.43 0.57 1.56
N THR A 80 -0.84 0.69 1.19
CA THR A 80 -1.70 1.84 1.45
C THR A 80 -2.84 1.38 2.35
N VAL A 81 -3.06 2.12 3.43
CA VAL A 81 -4.18 1.93 4.35
C VAL A 81 -4.97 3.24 4.38
N SER A 82 -6.25 3.19 4.05
CA SER A 82 -7.05 4.39 3.85
C SER A 82 -8.33 4.39 4.67
N TRP A 83 -8.61 5.54 5.27
CA TRP A 83 -9.89 5.96 5.82
C TRP A 83 -10.43 7.07 4.93
N LEU A 84 -11.53 6.78 4.22
CA LEU A 84 -12.06 7.65 3.20
C LEU A 84 -12.71 8.91 3.81
N THR A 85 -12.94 9.90 2.96
CA THR A 85 -13.66 11.13 3.31
C THR A 85 -14.95 10.83 4.08
N GLY A 86 -15.06 11.37 5.30
CA GLY A 86 -16.22 11.19 6.17
C GLY A 86 -16.23 9.88 6.98
N HIS A 87 -15.10 9.16 7.05
CA HIS A 87 -14.96 8.01 7.95
C HIS A 87 -15.23 8.41 9.41
N PRO A 88 -16.06 7.68 10.18
CA PRO A 88 -16.52 8.10 11.50
C PRO A 88 -15.41 8.17 12.56
N ASP A 89 -14.31 7.45 12.36
CA ASP A 89 -13.19 7.40 13.30
C ASP A 89 -12.06 8.39 12.95
N VAL A 90 -12.24 9.23 11.92
CA VAL A 90 -11.24 10.22 11.48
C VAL A 90 -11.86 11.62 11.51
N ASP A 91 -11.25 12.52 12.28
CA ASP A 91 -11.74 13.90 12.44
C ASP A 91 -11.43 14.77 11.20
N ASP A 92 -10.41 14.41 10.40
CA ASP A 92 -10.10 15.11 9.15
C ASP A 92 -11.18 14.84 8.08
N PRO A 93 -11.85 15.87 7.55
CA PRO A 93 -12.92 15.69 6.58
C PRO A 93 -12.43 15.14 5.23
N GLY A 94 -11.15 15.29 4.92
CA GLY A 94 -10.52 14.74 3.71
C GLY A 94 -10.26 13.24 3.80
N GLY A 95 -10.29 12.65 4.99
CA GLY A 95 -9.84 11.29 5.25
C GLY A 95 -8.35 11.22 5.60
N LEU A 96 -7.86 10.01 5.80
CA LEU A 96 -6.48 9.72 6.21
C LEU A 96 -5.95 8.54 5.40
N ASP A 97 -4.73 8.65 4.91
CA ASP A 97 -3.97 7.53 4.38
C ASP A 97 -2.70 7.32 5.21
N LEU A 98 -2.40 6.06 5.52
CA LEU A 98 -1.07 5.62 5.89
C LEU A 98 -0.46 4.87 4.71
N LEU A 99 0.74 5.27 4.32
CA LEU A 99 1.47 4.68 3.22
C LEU A 99 2.79 4.14 3.73
N TRP A 100 3.05 2.87 3.46
CA TRP A 100 4.34 2.24 3.63
C TRP A 100 4.96 1.95 2.28
N SER A 101 6.26 2.16 2.21
CA SER A 101 7.11 1.89 1.06
C SER A 101 8.37 1.22 1.57
N ASP A 102 8.83 0.17 0.90
CA ASP A 102 10.12 -0.45 1.20
C ASP A 102 11.31 0.50 0.98
N LEU A 103 11.11 1.57 0.20
CA LEU A 103 12.14 2.58 -0.09
C LEU A 103 12.14 3.77 0.87
N THR A 104 10.97 4.15 1.37
CA THR A 104 10.80 5.43 2.12
C THR A 104 10.18 5.26 3.50
N GLY A 105 9.82 4.03 3.90
CA GLY A 105 9.21 3.73 5.17
C GLY A 105 7.77 4.25 5.25
N TRP A 106 7.37 4.69 6.44
CA TRP A 106 6.00 5.14 6.71
C TRP A 106 5.78 6.62 6.49
N THR A 107 4.69 6.94 5.82
CA THR A 107 4.17 8.29 5.64
C THR A 107 2.67 8.33 5.93
N ALA A 108 2.17 9.49 6.30
CA ALA A 108 0.75 9.77 6.44
C ALA A 108 0.35 10.89 5.49
N ARG A 109 -0.87 10.82 4.96
CA ARG A 109 -1.47 11.84 4.11
C ARG A 109 -2.89 12.15 4.57
N ALA A 110 -3.23 13.43 4.63
CA ALA A 110 -4.57 13.92 4.88
C ALA A 110 -4.81 15.13 3.97
N GLY A 111 -5.85 15.07 3.15
CA GLY A 111 -6.07 16.07 2.11
C GLY A 111 -4.87 16.24 1.16
N GLY A 112 -4.28 17.44 1.14
CA GLY A 112 -3.12 17.77 0.32
C GLY A 112 -1.76 17.63 1.03
N ASP A 113 -1.77 17.36 2.34
CA ASP A 113 -0.58 17.39 3.19
C ASP A 113 -0.04 15.97 3.39
N VAL A 114 1.29 15.86 3.46
CA VAL A 114 2.01 14.58 3.61
C VAL A 114 3.08 14.73 4.68
N ARG A 115 3.20 13.75 5.57
CA ARG A 115 4.19 13.73 6.64
C ARG A 115 4.88 12.36 6.75
N VAL A 116 6.20 12.37 6.86
CA VAL A 116 6.97 11.17 7.19
C VAL A 116 6.79 10.85 8.67
N LEU A 117 6.51 9.59 8.97
CA LEU A 117 6.35 9.10 10.34
C LEU A 117 7.68 8.56 10.85
N ALA A 118 8.00 8.86 12.11
CA ALA A 118 9.16 8.33 12.79
C ALA A 118 8.90 6.90 13.29
N LEU A 119 8.55 6.01 12.37
CA LEU A 119 8.31 4.58 12.59
C LEU A 119 9.48 3.78 12.04
N ASP A 120 9.76 2.62 12.63
CA ASP A 120 10.56 1.59 11.98
C ASP A 120 9.83 1.13 10.70
N ASP A 121 10.59 0.78 9.65
CA ASP A 121 10.01 0.33 8.38
C ASP A 121 9.04 -0.85 8.61
N LEU A 122 9.40 -1.79 9.48
CA LEU A 122 8.57 -2.91 9.89
C LEU A 122 8.19 -2.76 11.38
N ALA A 123 7.65 -1.59 11.72
CA ALA A 123 7.11 -1.30 13.04
C ALA A 123 6.08 -2.34 13.49
N ALA A 124 6.01 -2.57 14.80
CA ALA A 124 5.01 -3.45 15.38
C ALA A 124 3.60 -2.92 15.04
N PRO A 125 2.65 -3.79 14.61
CA PRO A 125 1.32 -3.36 14.17
C PRO A 125 0.52 -2.52 15.18
N ASP A 126 0.74 -2.76 16.48
CA ASP A 126 0.14 -1.99 17.57
C ASP A 126 0.67 -0.55 17.61
N VAL A 127 1.95 -0.33 17.29
CA VAL A 127 2.53 1.02 17.19
C VAL A 127 2.09 1.73 15.92
N VAL A 128 1.91 1.02 14.81
CA VAL A 128 1.27 1.59 13.61
C VAL A 128 -0.17 2.00 13.93
N ALA A 129 -0.91 1.18 14.70
CA ALA A 129 -2.27 1.50 15.10
C ALA A 129 -2.36 2.68 16.07
N ASP A 130 -1.41 2.81 17.01
CA ASP A 130 -1.32 3.98 17.89
C ASP A 130 -1.07 5.27 17.09
N ALA A 131 -0.15 5.22 16.12
CA ALA A 131 0.08 6.34 15.21
C ALA A 131 -1.19 6.69 14.41
N ALA A 132 -1.88 5.68 13.87
CA ALA A 132 -3.14 5.88 13.14
C ALA A 132 -4.20 6.57 14.00
N LEU A 133 -4.39 6.10 15.23
CA LEU A 133 -5.37 6.65 16.16
C LEU A 133 -5.06 8.10 16.53
N HIS A 134 -3.78 8.42 16.77
CA HIS A 134 -3.36 9.80 17.00
C HIS A 134 -3.62 10.68 15.78
N LEU A 135 -3.19 10.26 14.59
CA LEU A 135 -3.38 11.04 13.36
C LEU A 135 -4.86 11.24 13.02
N ALA A 136 -5.70 10.25 13.32
CA ALA A 136 -7.13 10.32 13.12
C ALA A 136 -7.83 11.32 14.06
N THR A 137 -7.28 11.52 15.27
CA THR A 137 -7.84 12.43 16.29
C THR A 137 -7.25 13.84 16.23
N ASP A 138 -5.92 13.92 16.07
CA ASP A 138 -5.15 15.15 16.20
C ASP A 138 -4.70 15.73 14.85
N GLY A 139 -4.96 15.01 13.74
CA GLY A 139 -4.52 15.37 12.40
C GLY A 139 -3.00 15.24 12.19
N LEU A 140 -2.53 15.69 11.02
CA LEU A 140 -1.12 15.59 10.66
C LEU A 140 -0.20 16.56 11.44
N ASP A 141 -0.75 17.63 12.01
CA ASP A 141 0.01 18.62 12.79
C ASP A 141 0.25 18.17 14.24
N GLY A 142 -0.45 17.13 14.69
CA GLY A 142 -0.26 16.51 16.00
C GLY A 142 1.19 16.06 16.21
N ALA A 143 1.73 16.34 17.39
CA ALA A 143 3.05 15.84 17.78
C ALA A 143 2.93 14.40 18.28
N TRP A 144 2.81 13.44 17.35
CA TRP A 144 2.93 12.03 17.70
C TRP A 144 4.39 11.67 17.94
N MET A 145 4.63 10.88 18.98
CA MET A 145 5.91 10.23 19.20
C MET A 145 5.68 8.74 19.45
N PRO A 146 6.47 7.85 18.85
CA PRO A 146 6.43 6.45 19.21
C PRO A 146 6.75 6.27 20.70
N PRO A 147 6.24 5.21 21.35
CA PRO A 147 6.58 4.92 22.73
C PRO A 147 8.10 4.73 22.90
N ASP A 148 8.62 4.72 24.13
CA ASP A 148 10.05 4.45 24.34
C ASP A 148 10.39 2.98 24.04
N GLY A 149 11.50 2.73 23.34
CA GLY A 149 12.05 1.38 23.08
C GLY A 149 11.96 0.91 21.62
N PRO A 150 12.46 -0.31 21.32
CA PRO A 150 12.37 -0.87 19.98
C PRO A 150 10.96 -1.39 19.71
N HIS A 151 10.24 -0.73 18.82
CA HIS A 151 8.87 -1.10 18.41
C HIS A 151 8.87 -1.81 17.07
N ARG A 152 9.75 -2.81 16.94
CA ARG A 152 9.89 -3.57 15.71
C ARG A 152 9.01 -4.81 15.76
N TRP A 153 8.37 -5.13 14.66
CA TRP A 153 7.52 -6.31 14.58
C TRP A 153 8.34 -7.60 14.73
N GLU A 154 7.83 -8.55 15.52
CA GLU A 154 8.55 -9.79 15.84
C GLU A 154 8.87 -10.66 14.61
N HIS A 155 8.09 -10.52 13.53
CA HIS A 155 8.29 -11.24 12.27
C HIS A 155 9.03 -10.43 11.20
N ALA A 156 9.48 -9.21 11.53
CA ALA A 156 10.24 -8.36 10.62
C ALA A 156 11.43 -9.09 9.96
N PRO A 157 12.26 -9.89 10.67
CA PRO A 157 13.40 -10.57 10.05
C PRO A 157 13.03 -11.52 8.91
N ALA A 158 11.84 -12.13 8.96
CA ALA A 158 11.38 -13.03 7.91
C ALA A 158 10.96 -12.26 6.65
N VAL A 159 10.29 -11.12 6.83
CA VAL A 159 9.90 -10.23 5.73
C VAL A 159 11.14 -9.58 5.11
N GLU A 160 12.11 -9.14 5.91
CA GLU A 160 13.37 -8.59 5.40
C GLU A 160 14.16 -9.58 4.56
N ALA A 161 14.25 -10.84 5.01
CA ALA A 161 14.91 -11.87 4.23
C ALA A 161 14.19 -12.10 2.87
N ALA A 162 12.86 -11.99 2.86
CA ALA A 162 12.07 -12.10 1.64
C ALA A 162 12.17 -10.85 0.75
N LEU A 163 12.32 -9.66 1.33
CA LEU A 163 12.58 -8.41 0.61
C LEU A 163 13.97 -8.45 -0.06
N ALA A 164 15.01 -8.86 0.66
CA ALA A 164 16.35 -8.99 0.11
C ALA A 164 16.41 -10.00 -1.05
N ASP A 165 15.75 -11.16 -0.92
CA ASP A 165 15.64 -12.15 -2.01
C ASP A 165 14.78 -11.65 -3.18
N TRP A 166 13.81 -10.76 -2.93
CA TRP A 166 13.05 -10.10 -3.98
C TRP A 166 13.92 -9.11 -4.76
N ASP A 167 14.66 -8.24 -4.07
CA ASP A 167 15.56 -7.25 -4.68
C ASP A 167 16.65 -7.92 -5.53
N ASP A 168 17.25 -9.01 -5.01
CA ASP A 168 18.24 -9.79 -5.75
C ASP A 168 17.67 -10.35 -7.07
N ARG A 169 16.38 -10.71 -7.11
CA ARG A 169 15.72 -11.23 -8.32
C ARG A 169 15.37 -10.13 -9.30
N GLU A 170 14.93 -8.97 -8.82
CA GLU A 170 14.63 -7.82 -9.69
C GLU A 170 15.92 -7.25 -10.27
N ALA A 171 17.03 -7.24 -9.53
CA ALA A 171 18.34 -6.78 -10.02
C ALA A 171 18.94 -7.65 -11.15
N ILE A 172 18.44 -8.88 -11.34
CA ILE A 172 18.89 -9.81 -12.39
C ILE A 172 18.08 -9.65 -13.69
N ARG A 173 16.93 -8.97 -13.66
CA ARG A 173 16.04 -8.79 -14.82
C ARG A 173 16.46 -7.63 -15.70
#